data_AF-A0A1F3Q5B3-F1
#
_entry.id   AF-A0A1F3Q5B3-F1
#
_cell.length_a   1.000
_cell.length_b   1.000
_cell.length_c   1.000
_cell.angle_alpha   90.00
_cell.angle_beta   90.00
_cell.angle_gamma   90.00
#
_symmetry.space_group_name_H-M   'P 1'
#
loop_
_entity.id
_entity.type
_entity.pdbx_description
1 polymer ?
#
loop_
_entity_poly.entity_id
_entity_poly.type
_entity_poly.pdbx_seq_one_letter_code
_entity_poly.pdbx_strand_id
1 'polypeptide(L)'
;MSGLIKANDTLGFSYKLEEYFENGALAYRVRNMFGWDSFSLEFLAEYALGLAIFLCALEIILGFTVLFGTRIKITVYSLLALTVVFFFLTLHTATCDPLATYNQQTVTVKNSPEHEQMLVRMDGNKSISIAEENEKEVVFNEKLAVQCVSDCGCFGDAMKGSLGRSLTPWESFMKDLILMVLIIPIFFQRQKIKMNTLRDDAFILVPAFLLVGFYSWVFTWYFPLIFTAVGFVGYLLSKYFIKNVVTQFIPIGFVTVISLGFIYYTYIHLPIRDYRPYAVGKSIPEQMTLPEGAQPDVFENKMFYKNKITGVVEEFSESNYPWQDTNYVFADRQTKLIKAGDHPAITDFTIIASDGNDYAKDYLSEEGYLFMLVAYDINKTKQTTFKKINTFVDQSNLEGHYFIGLTASLYED
;
A
#
# COMPACT_ATOMS: atom_id res chain seq x y z
N MET A 1 -10.76 10.57 -9.44
CA MET A 1 -9.47 10.17 -10.01
C MET A 1 -8.80 9.09 -9.17
N SER A 2 -8.40 9.35 -7.92
CA SER A 2 -7.75 8.35 -7.05
C SER A 2 -8.52 7.01 -6.97
N GLY A 3 -9.82 7.04 -6.68
CA GLY A 3 -10.64 5.82 -6.69
C GLY A 3 -10.66 5.05 -8.01
N LEU A 4 -10.58 5.71 -9.17
CA LEU A 4 -10.50 5.05 -10.48
C LEU A 4 -9.14 4.40 -10.73
N ILE A 5 -8.06 5.03 -10.25
CA ILE A 5 -6.71 4.47 -10.34
C ILE A 5 -6.65 3.20 -9.48
N LYS A 6 -7.13 3.24 -8.24
CA LYS A 6 -7.19 2.05 -7.38
C LYS A 6 -8.12 0.97 -7.95
N ALA A 7 -9.25 1.35 -8.56
CA ALA A 7 -10.15 0.42 -9.23
C ALA A 7 -9.54 -0.25 -10.48
N ASN A 8 -8.53 0.37 -11.09
CA ASN A 8 -7.81 -0.20 -12.24
C ASN A 8 -6.91 -1.38 -11.83
N ASP A 9 -6.44 -1.43 -10.59
CA ASP A 9 -5.76 -2.58 -9.99
C ASP A 9 -6.15 -2.75 -8.52
N THR A 10 -7.33 -3.31 -8.29
CA THR A 10 -7.88 -3.53 -6.94
C THR A 10 -7.16 -4.61 -6.17
N LEU A 11 -6.54 -5.58 -6.87
CA LEU A 11 -5.78 -6.65 -6.25
C LEU A 11 -4.45 -6.12 -5.70
N GLY A 12 -3.75 -5.28 -6.48
CA GLY A 12 -2.57 -4.56 -5.98
C GLY A 12 -2.91 -3.68 -4.77
N PHE A 13 -4.08 -3.03 -4.77
CA PHE A 13 -4.53 -2.27 -3.62
C PHE A 13 -4.86 -3.14 -2.39
N SER A 14 -5.35 -4.38 -2.56
CA SER A 14 -5.64 -5.27 -1.43
C SER A 14 -4.39 -5.74 -0.71
N TYR A 15 -3.31 -6.07 -1.43
CA TYR A 15 -2.04 -6.45 -0.81
C TYR A 15 -1.49 -5.35 0.11
N LYS A 16 -1.68 -4.07 -0.26
CA LYS A 16 -1.30 -2.98 0.63
C LYS A 16 -2.17 -2.87 1.88
N LEU A 17 -3.45 -3.21 1.78
CA LEU A 17 -4.30 -3.29 2.97
C LEU A 17 -3.82 -4.41 3.90
N GLU A 18 -3.39 -5.55 3.34
CA GLU A 18 -2.78 -6.64 4.11
C GLU A 18 -1.53 -6.16 4.86
N GLU A 19 -0.61 -5.45 4.19
CA GLU A 19 0.58 -4.85 4.84
C GLU A 19 0.20 -3.92 6.01
N TYR A 20 -0.90 -3.16 5.91
CA TYR A 20 -1.37 -2.31 7.03
C TYR A 20 -1.97 -3.12 8.19
N PHE A 21 -2.50 -4.30 7.93
CA PHE A 21 -3.15 -5.17 8.91
C PHE A 21 -2.18 -6.08 9.66
N GLU A 22 -0.94 -6.20 9.17
CA GLU A 22 0.13 -6.90 9.88
C GLU A 22 0.39 -6.31 11.27
N ASN A 23 0.79 -7.17 12.20
CA ASN A 23 0.98 -6.80 13.60
C ASN A 23 2.02 -5.68 13.80
N GLY A 24 3.07 -5.68 12.97
CA GLY A 24 4.13 -4.68 12.98
C GLY A 24 3.75 -3.34 12.36
N ALA A 25 2.60 -3.24 11.70
CA ALA A 25 2.14 -2.01 11.05
C ALA A 25 1.14 -1.25 11.95
N LEU A 26 -0.15 -1.21 11.60
CA LEU A 26 -1.13 -0.38 12.31
C LEU A 26 -1.40 -0.88 13.74
N ALA A 27 -1.41 -2.20 13.95
CA ALA A 27 -1.71 -2.80 15.25
C ALA A 27 -0.71 -2.36 16.32
N TYR A 28 0.58 -2.30 16.00
CA TYR A 28 1.63 -1.83 16.91
C TYR A 28 1.32 -0.47 17.57
N ARG A 29 0.78 0.50 16.80
CA ARG A 29 0.46 1.81 17.38
C ARG A 29 -0.61 1.71 18.45
N VAL A 30 -1.60 0.83 18.26
CA VAL A 30 -2.65 0.57 19.25
C VAL A 30 -2.04 -0.14 20.46
N ARG A 31 -1.16 -1.13 20.24
CA ARG A 31 -0.43 -1.82 21.32
C ARG A 31 0.32 -0.83 22.20
N ASN A 32 1.10 0.06 21.60
CA ASN A 32 1.88 1.07 22.34
C ASN A 32 1.03 2.14 23.00
N MET A 33 -0.02 2.62 22.33
CA MET A 33 -0.85 3.71 22.86
C MET A 33 -1.69 3.27 24.06
N PHE A 34 -2.14 2.02 24.06
CA PHE A 34 -3.06 1.50 25.08
C PHE A 34 -2.45 0.41 25.97
N GLY A 35 -1.18 0.04 25.76
CA GLY A 35 -0.54 -1.09 26.46
C GLY A 35 -1.20 -2.44 26.16
N TRP A 36 -1.80 -2.58 24.98
CA TRP A 36 -2.63 -3.74 24.62
C TRP A 36 -1.87 -4.69 23.70
N ASP A 37 -0.87 -5.40 24.22
CA ASP A 37 0.07 -6.24 23.44
C ASP A 37 -0.60 -7.37 22.62
N SER A 38 -1.79 -7.84 23.03
CA SER A 38 -2.54 -8.89 22.32
C SER A 38 -3.42 -8.38 21.16
N PHE A 39 -3.47 -7.06 20.93
CA PHE A 39 -4.26 -6.50 19.84
C PHE A 39 -3.68 -6.88 18.47
N SER A 40 -4.50 -7.42 17.57
CA SER A 40 -4.11 -7.77 16.20
C SER A 40 -5.18 -7.33 15.21
N LEU A 41 -4.76 -6.99 14.00
CA LEU A 41 -5.61 -6.69 12.85
C LEU A 41 -5.50 -7.73 11.74
N GLU A 42 -4.71 -8.79 11.92
CA GLU A 42 -4.43 -9.79 10.88
C GLU A 42 -5.69 -10.49 10.37
N PHE A 43 -6.72 -10.62 11.22
CA PHE A 43 -8.02 -11.15 10.81
C PHE A 43 -8.67 -10.36 9.66
N LEU A 44 -8.31 -9.08 9.46
CA LEU A 44 -8.79 -8.27 8.34
C LEU A 44 -8.07 -8.58 7.01
N ALA A 45 -6.93 -9.26 7.04
CA ALA A 45 -6.17 -9.61 5.84
C ALA A 45 -7.00 -10.51 4.90
N GLU A 46 -7.74 -11.48 5.44
CA GLU A 46 -8.66 -12.32 4.65
C GLU A 46 -9.77 -11.52 3.94
N TYR A 47 -10.14 -10.36 4.49
CA TYR A 47 -11.15 -9.47 3.94
C TYR A 47 -10.55 -8.32 3.12
N ALA A 48 -9.24 -8.26 2.96
CA ALA A 48 -8.54 -7.13 2.33
C ALA A 48 -9.03 -6.86 0.91
N LEU A 49 -9.25 -7.90 0.10
CA LEU A 49 -9.81 -7.75 -1.25
C LEU A 49 -11.22 -7.15 -1.24
N GLY A 50 -12.08 -7.64 -0.33
CA GLY A 50 -13.43 -7.11 -0.17
C GLY A 50 -13.43 -5.64 0.26
N LEU A 51 -12.56 -5.29 1.21
CA LEU A 51 -12.35 -3.92 1.66
C LEU A 51 -11.79 -3.02 0.56
N ALA A 52 -10.84 -3.51 -0.23
CA ALA A 52 -10.27 -2.79 -1.37
C ALA A 52 -11.35 -2.43 -2.40
N ILE A 53 -12.17 -3.41 -2.81
CA ILE A 53 -13.30 -3.20 -3.72
C ILE A 53 -14.29 -2.19 -3.15
N PHE A 54 -14.66 -2.35 -1.87
CA PHE A 54 -15.58 -1.45 -1.18
C PHE A 54 -15.06 -0.01 -1.13
N LEU A 55 -13.80 0.20 -0.70
CA LEU A 55 -13.20 1.53 -0.59
C LEU A 55 -13.04 2.20 -1.96
N CYS A 56 -12.63 1.46 -2.99
CA CYS A 56 -12.52 1.98 -4.36
C CYS A 56 -13.88 2.43 -4.89
N ALA A 57 -14.90 1.57 -4.78
CA ALA A 57 -16.25 1.89 -5.22
C ALA A 57 -16.82 3.08 -4.43
N LEU A 58 -16.65 3.09 -3.10
CA LEU A 58 -17.11 4.16 -2.23
C LEU A 58 -16.47 5.50 -2.61
N GLU A 59 -15.16 5.54 -2.86
CA GLU A 59 -14.45 6.76 -3.25
C GLU A 59 -14.97 7.32 -4.59
N ILE A 60 -15.22 6.45 -5.57
CA ILE A 60 -15.80 6.85 -6.86
C ILE A 60 -17.23 7.38 -6.67
N ILE A 61 -18.08 6.63 -5.97
CA ILE A 61 -19.49 6.99 -5.73
C ILE A 61 -19.59 8.32 -4.96
N LEU A 62 -18.80 8.51 -3.91
CA LEU A 62 -18.78 9.76 -3.14
C LEU A 62 -18.31 10.92 -4.01
N GLY A 63 -17.29 10.73 -4.85
CA GLY A 63 -16.83 11.74 -5.80
C GLY A 63 -17.94 12.23 -6.73
N PHE A 64 -18.68 11.30 -7.37
CA PHE A 64 -19.80 11.67 -8.24
C PHE A 64 -20.98 12.27 -7.48
N THR A 65 -21.32 11.76 -6.30
CA THR A 65 -22.46 12.30 -5.54
C THR A 65 -22.22 13.71 -5.01
N VAL A 66 -20.97 14.08 -4.69
CA VAL A 66 -20.59 15.47 -4.43
C VAL A 66 -20.79 16.32 -5.69
N LEU A 67 -20.29 15.87 -6.85
CA LEU A 67 -20.42 16.61 -8.11
C LEU A 67 -21.89 16.85 -8.49
N PHE A 68 -22.76 15.87 -8.26
CA PHE A 68 -24.19 15.95 -8.57
C PHE A 68 -25.02 16.68 -7.50
N GLY A 69 -24.44 17.01 -6.33
CA GLY A 69 -25.17 17.56 -5.20
C GLY A 69 -26.28 16.64 -4.67
N THR A 70 -26.16 15.33 -4.91
CA THR A 70 -27.21 14.35 -4.56
C THR A 70 -27.00 13.84 -3.14
N ARG A 71 -28.02 13.94 -2.28
CA ARG A 71 -27.98 13.45 -0.88
C ARG A 71 -26.75 13.94 -0.10
N ILE A 72 -26.39 15.21 -0.30
CA ILE A 72 -25.16 15.82 0.19
C ILE A 72 -24.90 15.64 1.69
N LYS A 73 -25.94 15.56 2.53
CA LYS A 73 -25.78 15.30 3.97
C LYS A 73 -25.07 13.97 4.21
N ILE A 74 -25.59 12.89 3.64
CA ILE A 74 -25.01 11.54 3.79
C ILE A 74 -23.64 11.51 3.12
N THR A 75 -23.54 12.02 1.89
CA THR A 75 -22.29 12.07 1.13
C THR A 75 -21.17 12.76 1.91
N VAL A 76 -21.43 13.91 2.53
CA VAL A 76 -20.41 14.67 3.26
C VAL A 76 -20.05 14.01 4.59
N TYR A 77 -20.99 13.36 5.28
CA TYR A 77 -20.65 12.54 6.46
C TYR A 77 -19.78 11.33 6.09
N SER A 78 -20.16 10.61 5.02
CA SER A 78 -19.38 9.46 4.52
C SER A 78 -18.02 9.88 3.99
N LEU A 79 -17.93 11.00 3.27
CA LEU A 79 -16.67 11.55 2.77
C LEU A 79 -15.77 11.99 3.93
N LEU A 80 -16.32 12.66 4.94
CA LEU A 80 -15.56 13.03 6.14
C LEU A 80 -15.03 11.79 6.85
N ALA A 81 -15.88 10.78 7.08
CA ALA A 81 -15.45 9.52 7.70
C ALA A 81 -14.33 8.85 6.91
N LEU A 82 -14.46 8.76 5.58
CA LEU A 82 -13.43 8.21 4.71
C LEU A 82 -12.11 8.99 4.80
N THR A 83 -12.17 10.33 4.76
CA THR A 83 -10.97 11.17 4.89
C THR A 83 -10.32 11.10 6.26
N VAL A 84 -11.10 10.94 7.33
CA VAL A 84 -10.56 10.76 8.69
C VAL A 84 -9.83 9.42 8.79
N VAL A 85 -10.36 8.35 8.21
CA VAL A 85 -9.67 7.05 8.16
C VAL A 85 -8.34 7.18 7.41
N PHE A 86 -8.34 7.76 6.20
CA PHE A 86 -7.11 7.96 5.44
C PHE A 86 -6.14 8.92 6.11
N PHE A 87 -6.63 9.92 6.84
CA PHE A 87 -5.79 10.82 7.64
C PHE A 87 -4.98 10.05 8.68
N PHE A 88 -5.60 9.13 9.42
CA PHE A 88 -4.87 8.31 10.40
C PHE A 88 -3.93 7.30 9.74
N LEU A 89 -4.32 6.68 8.63
CA LEU A 89 -3.46 5.75 7.89
C LEU A 89 -2.22 6.45 7.32
N THR A 90 -2.40 7.63 6.72
CA THR A 90 -1.27 8.39 6.16
C THR A 90 -0.41 9.03 7.25
N LEU A 91 -1.00 9.43 8.38
CA LEU A 91 -0.24 9.85 9.56
C LEU A 91 0.60 8.70 10.13
N HIS A 92 0.04 7.50 10.21
CA HIS A 92 0.77 6.29 10.65
C HIS A 92 1.99 6.06 9.75
N THR A 93 1.79 6.14 8.44
CA THR A 93 2.84 5.98 7.42
C THR A 93 3.90 7.08 7.52
N ALA A 94 3.48 8.34 7.65
CA ALA A 94 4.39 9.50 7.73
C ALA A 94 5.26 9.55 8.99
N THR A 95 4.77 8.98 10.08
CA THR A 95 5.45 8.96 11.38
C THR A 95 6.03 7.58 11.72
N CYS A 96 6.16 6.69 10.72
CA CYS A 96 6.74 5.37 10.95
C CYS A 96 8.24 5.49 11.23
N ASP A 97 8.70 4.80 12.28
CA ASP A 97 10.11 4.72 12.64
C ASP A 97 10.59 3.28 12.37
N PRO A 98 11.45 3.06 11.36
CA PRO A 98 11.92 1.71 11.01
C PRO A 98 12.84 1.09 12.07
N LEU A 99 13.34 1.89 13.03
CA LEU A 99 14.15 1.40 14.14
C LEU A 99 13.31 1.03 15.36
N ALA A 100 12.02 1.33 15.34
CA ALA A 100 11.12 0.97 16.43
C ALA A 100 10.90 -0.54 16.49
N THR A 101 10.67 -1.03 17.70
CA THR A 101 10.32 -2.42 17.97
C THR A 101 9.01 -2.51 18.72
N TYR A 102 8.37 -3.67 18.61
CA TYR A 102 7.15 -4.00 19.30
C TYR A 102 7.22 -5.37 19.94
N ASN A 103 6.45 -5.53 21.02
CA ASN A 103 6.31 -6.79 21.71
C ASN A 103 5.18 -7.59 21.05
N GLN A 104 5.49 -8.82 20.66
CA GLN A 104 4.52 -9.81 20.19
C GLN A 104 4.41 -10.92 21.21
N GLN A 105 3.23 -11.04 21.80
CA GLN A 105 2.93 -12.12 22.74
C GLN A 105 2.41 -13.34 21.99
N THR A 106 3.05 -14.49 22.23
CA THR A 106 2.65 -15.79 21.68
C THR A 106 2.30 -16.71 22.84
N VAL A 107 1.04 -17.15 22.90
CA VAL A 107 0.56 -18.09 23.92
C VAL A 107 0.74 -19.49 23.37
N THR A 108 1.46 -20.34 24.11
CA THR A 108 1.66 -21.75 23.76
C THR A 108 1.16 -22.64 24.88
N VAL A 109 0.61 -23.80 24.53
CA VAL A 109 0.28 -24.83 25.53
C VAL A 109 1.56 -25.52 25.96
N LYS A 110 1.77 -25.67 27.27
CA LYS A 110 2.98 -26.30 27.82
C LYS A 110 3.14 -27.73 27.29
N ASN A 111 4.36 -28.08 26.88
CA ASN A 111 4.72 -29.36 26.24
C ASN A 111 4.02 -29.64 24.88
N SER A 112 3.49 -28.63 24.21
CA SER A 112 3.07 -28.76 22.80
C SER A 112 4.29 -28.68 21.87
N PRO A 113 4.19 -29.19 20.62
CA PRO A 113 5.24 -29.01 19.61
C PRO A 113 5.59 -27.53 19.38
N GLU A 114 4.60 -26.65 19.43
CA GLU A 114 4.78 -25.18 19.29
C GLU A 114 5.58 -24.59 20.46
N HIS A 115 5.38 -25.10 21.67
CA HIS A 115 6.13 -24.69 22.86
C HIS A 115 7.60 -25.10 22.78
N GLU A 116 7.90 -26.32 22.35
CA GLU A 116 9.28 -26.78 22.15
C GLU A 116 9.99 -25.96 21.06
N GLN A 117 9.31 -25.66 19.96
CA GLN A 117 9.83 -24.78 18.90
C GLN A 117 10.15 -23.37 19.42
N MET A 118 9.28 -22.79 20.25
CA MET A 118 9.52 -21.47 20.84
C MET A 118 10.70 -21.47 21.83
N LEU A 119 10.89 -22.55 22.61
CA LEU A 119 12.06 -22.70 23.47
C LEU A 119 13.37 -22.78 22.66
N VAL A 120 13.38 -23.54 21.56
CA VAL A 120 14.54 -23.62 20.65
C VAL A 120 14.84 -22.26 20.02
N ARG A 121 13.81 -21.53 19.57
CA ARG A 121 13.97 -20.16 19.05
C ARG A 121 14.49 -19.20 20.11
N MET A 122 14.05 -19.32 21.37
CA MET A 122 14.50 -18.49 22.48
C MET A 122 15.98 -18.73 22.84
N ASP A 123 16.47 -19.98 22.77
CA ASP A 123 17.88 -20.30 23.00
C ASP A 123 18.80 -19.66 21.94
N GLY A 124 18.32 -19.60 20.69
CA GLY A 124 19.01 -18.96 19.56
C GLY A 124 18.82 -17.44 19.44
N ASN A 125 17.78 -16.86 20.06
CA ASN A 125 17.40 -15.46 19.86
C ASN A 125 17.07 -14.75 21.19
N LYS A 126 17.95 -13.81 21.57
CA LYS A 126 17.83 -12.99 22.80
C LYS A 126 16.65 -12.01 22.78
N SER A 127 15.95 -11.83 21.66
CA SER A 127 14.77 -10.97 21.57
C SER A 127 13.49 -11.63 22.13
N ILE A 128 13.55 -12.93 22.42
CA ILE A 128 12.44 -13.71 22.98
C ILE A 128 12.63 -13.87 24.48
N SER A 129 11.57 -13.67 25.25
CA SER A 129 11.55 -13.82 26.70
C SER A 129 10.24 -14.44 27.16
N ILE A 130 10.22 -15.12 28.32
CA ILE A 130 8.98 -15.61 28.91
C ILE A 130 8.33 -14.43 29.66
N ALA A 131 7.13 -14.04 29.28
CA ALA A 131 6.37 -12.98 29.94
C ALA A 131 5.57 -13.52 31.11
N GLU A 132 4.85 -14.63 30.91
CA GLU A 132 4.03 -15.30 31.93
C GLU A 132 4.08 -16.81 31.73
N GLU A 133 4.10 -17.57 32.82
CA GLU A 133 4.03 -19.04 32.80
C GLU A 133 3.00 -19.51 33.84
N ASN A 134 2.00 -20.26 33.36
CA ASN A 134 0.98 -20.92 34.17
C ASN A 134 1.13 -22.44 34.06
N GLU A 135 0.37 -23.21 34.85
CA GLU A 135 0.44 -24.69 34.84
C GLU A 135 0.14 -25.32 33.46
N LYS A 136 -0.61 -24.62 32.60
CA LYS A 136 -1.06 -25.12 31.29
C LYS A 136 -0.50 -24.36 30.09
N GLU A 137 -0.11 -23.10 30.27
CA GLU A 137 0.21 -22.19 29.16
C GLU A 137 1.46 -21.38 29.48
N VAL A 138 2.28 -21.13 28.46
CA VAL A 138 3.46 -20.27 28.53
C VAL A 138 3.31 -19.16 27.50
N VAL A 139 3.40 -17.92 27.96
CA VAL A 139 3.34 -16.71 27.14
C VAL A 139 4.76 -16.24 26.87
N PHE A 140 5.18 -16.34 25.61
CA PHE A 140 6.43 -15.79 25.13
C PHE A 140 6.20 -14.35 24.64
N ASN A 141 7.17 -13.47 24.90
CA ASN A 141 7.23 -12.12 24.37
C ASN A 141 8.44 -11.99 23.46
N GLU A 142 8.19 -11.79 22.18
CA GLU A 142 9.20 -11.58 21.15
C GLU A 142 9.25 -10.10 20.75
N LYS A 143 10.43 -9.50 20.81
CA LYS A 143 10.65 -8.15 20.27
C LYS A 143 10.90 -8.24 18.77
N LEU A 144 9.96 -7.70 17.99
CA LEU A 144 10.00 -7.65 16.53
C LEU A 144 10.17 -6.22 16.03
N ALA A 145 10.74 -6.07 14.83
CA ALA A 145 10.86 -4.79 14.16
C ALA A 145 9.50 -4.33 13.61
N VAL A 146 9.27 -3.02 13.62
CA VAL A 146 8.08 -2.40 13.04
C VAL A 146 8.12 -2.48 11.52
N GLN A 147 6.97 -2.72 10.90
CA GLN A 147 6.81 -2.73 9.45
C GLN A 147 6.33 -1.38 8.97
N CYS A 148 7.20 -0.65 8.26
CA CYS A 148 6.83 0.64 7.67
C CYS A 148 6.32 0.46 6.25
N VAL A 149 5.04 0.80 6.03
CA VAL A 149 4.45 0.87 4.69
C VAL A 149 4.99 2.13 4.00
N SER A 150 5.66 1.95 2.86
CA SER A 150 6.40 3.02 2.17
C SER A 150 5.59 3.77 1.10
N ASP A 151 4.53 3.16 0.55
CA ASP A 151 3.70 3.77 -0.49
C ASP A 151 2.22 3.35 -0.44
N CYS A 152 1.38 4.11 -1.15
CA CYS A 152 -0.06 3.87 -1.23
C CYS A 152 -0.46 2.78 -2.26
N GLY A 153 0.43 1.85 -2.61
CA GLY A 153 0.16 0.76 -3.56
C GLY A 153 -0.05 1.19 -5.00
N CYS A 154 -1.14 0.71 -5.60
CA CYS A 154 -1.53 0.99 -6.99
C CYS A 154 -1.51 2.49 -7.35
N PHE A 155 -1.92 3.39 -6.44
CA PHE A 155 -1.79 4.83 -6.68
C PHE A 155 -0.33 5.29 -6.65
N GLY A 156 0.49 4.71 -5.78
CA GLY A 156 1.94 4.90 -5.75
C GLY A 156 2.62 4.45 -7.04
N ASP A 157 2.24 3.29 -7.58
CA ASP A 157 2.75 2.78 -8.86
C ASP A 157 2.31 3.65 -10.03
N ALA A 158 1.07 4.11 -10.04
CA ALA A 158 0.59 5.06 -11.04
C ALA A 158 1.39 6.38 -11.02
N MET A 159 1.75 6.86 -9.82
CA MET A 159 2.61 8.03 -9.66
C MET A 159 4.04 7.75 -10.13
N LYS A 160 4.66 6.63 -9.71
CA LYS A 160 6.01 6.21 -10.18
C LYS A 160 6.06 6.10 -11.69
N GLY A 161 5.09 5.41 -12.29
CA GLY A 161 5.03 5.18 -13.73
C GLY A 161 4.73 6.42 -14.57
N SER A 162 4.27 7.52 -13.96
CA SER A 162 3.87 8.74 -14.68
C SER A 162 4.78 9.94 -14.40
N LEU A 163 5.26 10.06 -13.17
CA LEU A 163 6.07 11.19 -12.68
C LEU A 163 7.49 10.75 -12.26
N GLY A 164 7.83 9.47 -12.38
CA GLY A 164 9.15 8.91 -12.02
C GLY A 164 9.37 8.66 -10.53
N ARG A 165 8.41 9.01 -9.67
CA ARG A 165 8.50 8.81 -8.21
C ARG A 165 7.12 8.62 -7.57
N SER A 166 7.07 7.98 -6.41
CA SER A 166 5.89 7.97 -5.54
C SER A 166 5.79 9.27 -4.72
N LEU A 167 4.61 9.49 -4.12
CA LEU A 167 4.48 10.50 -3.07
C LEU A 167 5.23 10.02 -1.83
N THR A 168 6.02 10.90 -1.21
CA THR A 168 6.59 10.61 0.09
C THR A 168 5.47 10.44 1.13
N PRO A 169 5.71 9.68 2.22
CA PRO A 169 4.72 9.53 3.30
C PRO A 169 4.16 10.87 3.81
N TRP A 170 5.02 11.88 3.95
CA TRP A 170 4.62 13.24 4.35
C TRP A 170 3.82 13.98 3.27
N GLU A 171 4.17 13.86 1.98
CA GLU A 171 3.37 14.44 0.89
C GLU A 171 1.96 13.83 0.85
N SER A 172 1.84 12.51 1.07
CA SER A 172 0.54 11.83 1.12
C SER A 172 -0.30 12.31 2.31
N PHE A 173 0.31 12.43 3.49
CA PHE A 173 -0.35 12.98 4.68
C PHE A 173 -0.80 14.43 4.48
N MET A 174 0.03 15.29 3.90
CA MET A 174 -0.35 16.69 3.60
C MET A 174 -1.52 16.78 2.63
N LYS A 175 -1.55 15.93 1.59
CA LYS A 175 -2.67 15.83 0.66
C LYS A 175 -3.97 15.50 1.40
N ASP A 176 -3.97 14.52 2.31
CA ASP A 176 -5.18 14.15 3.06
C ASP A 176 -5.58 15.21 4.10
N LEU A 177 -4.62 15.90 4.72
CA LEU A 177 -4.89 17.06 5.58
C LEU A 177 -5.57 18.20 4.81
N ILE A 178 -5.08 18.53 3.61
CA ILE A 178 -5.69 19.56 2.75
C ILE A 178 -7.11 19.16 2.37
N LEU A 179 -7.33 17.91 1.95
CA LEU A 179 -8.67 17.41 1.62
C LEU A 179 -9.63 17.50 2.82
N MET A 180 -9.15 17.17 4.02
CA MET A 180 -9.92 17.32 5.25
C MET A 180 -10.32 18.78 5.49
N VAL A 181 -9.39 19.73 5.33
CA VAL A 181 -9.66 21.17 5.45
C VAL A 181 -10.69 21.64 4.41
N LEU A 182 -10.61 21.16 3.17
CA LEU A 182 -11.56 21.51 2.10
C LEU A 182 -12.97 20.96 2.35
N ILE A 183 -13.11 19.87 3.10
CA ILE A 183 -14.42 19.29 3.47
C ILE A 183 -15.12 20.10 4.56
N ILE A 184 -14.38 20.75 5.47
CA ILE A 184 -14.96 21.52 6.59
C ILE A 184 -16.01 22.56 6.15
N PRO A 185 -15.74 23.46 5.17
CA PRO A 185 -16.75 24.42 4.70
C PRO A 185 -17.99 23.74 4.10
N ILE A 186 -17.80 22.64 3.36
CA ILE A 186 -18.89 21.86 2.77
C ILE A 186 -19.73 21.22 3.88
N PHE A 187 -19.08 20.70 4.93
CA PHE A 187 -19.73 20.12 6.09
C PHE A 187 -20.61 21.13 6.82
N PHE A 188 -20.13 22.35 7.10
CA PHE A 188 -20.96 23.38 7.73
C PHE A 188 -22.11 23.87 6.83
N GLN A 189 -21.89 23.92 5.52
CA GLN A 189 -22.91 24.36 4.56
C GLN A 189 -23.85 23.24 4.07
N ARG A 190 -23.68 21.99 4.52
CA ARG A 190 -24.44 20.81 4.04
C ARG A 190 -25.96 20.92 4.12
N GLN A 191 -26.49 21.78 5.01
CA GLN A 191 -27.94 22.01 5.14
C GLN A 191 -28.49 22.93 4.04
N LYS A 192 -27.63 23.78 3.45
CA LYS A 192 -28.00 24.76 2.40
C LYS A 192 -27.83 24.20 0.99
N ILE A 193 -26.97 23.19 0.81
CA ILE A 193 -26.70 22.58 -0.49
C ILE A 193 -27.92 21.80 -0.96
N LYS A 194 -28.48 22.21 -2.10
CA LYS A 194 -29.59 21.54 -2.78
C LYS A 194 -29.06 20.75 -3.98
N MET A 195 -29.90 19.89 -4.52
CA MET A 195 -29.59 19.20 -5.78
C MET A 195 -29.39 20.23 -6.90
N ASN A 196 -28.35 20.03 -7.70
CA ASN A 196 -27.96 20.95 -8.76
C ASN A 196 -29.09 21.13 -9.79
N THR A 197 -29.21 22.33 -10.34
CA THR A 197 -30.01 22.58 -11.55
C THR A 197 -29.21 22.22 -12.81
N LEU A 198 -29.86 22.19 -13.99
CA LEU A 198 -29.14 21.95 -15.26
C LEU A 198 -28.09 23.02 -15.57
N ARG A 199 -28.30 24.27 -15.10
CA ARG A 199 -27.31 25.35 -15.23
C ARG A 199 -26.11 25.12 -14.32
N ASP A 200 -26.37 24.71 -13.08
CA ASP A 200 -25.30 24.41 -12.11
C ASP A 200 -24.45 23.23 -12.60
N ASP A 201 -25.08 22.17 -13.13
CA ASP A 201 -24.35 21.04 -13.71
C ASP A 201 -23.47 21.48 -14.88
N ALA A 202 -23.98 22.31 -15.80
CA ALA A 202 -23.19 22.81 -16.93
C ALA A 202 -21.98 23.64 -16.47
N PHE A 203 -22.15 24.42 -15.40
CA PHE A 203 -21.07 25.19 -14.80
C PHE A 203 -20.02 24.30 -14.10
N ILE A 204 -20.44 23.22 -13.45
CA ILE A 204 -19.54 22.26 -12.77
C ILE A 204 -18.84 21.32 -13.75
N LEU A 205 -19.49 20.99 -14.87
CA LEU A 205 -18.99 20.04 -15.87
C LEU A 205 -17.62 20.47 -16.42
N VAL A 206 -17.50 21.74 -16.84
CA VAL A 206 -16.26 22.27 -17.46
C VAL A 206 -15.05 22.12 -16.54
N PRO A 207 -15.04 22.66 -15.29
CA PRO A 207 -13.90 22.51 -14.39
C PRO A 207 -13.67 21.04 -14.00
N ALA A 208 -14.73 20.22 -13.87
CA ALA A 208 -14.57 18.79 -13.59
C ALA A 208 -13.81 18.07 -14.73
N PHE A 209 -14.18 18.31 -15.99
CA PHE A 209 -13.51 17.71 -17.14
C PHE A 209 -12.10 18.26 -17.36
N LEU A 210 -11.86 19.55 -17.09
CA LEU A 210 -10.52 20.12 -17.13
C LEU A 210 -9.62 19.48 -16.08
N LEU A 211 -10.11 19.30 -14.85
CA LEU A 211 -9.35 18.66 -13.78
C LEU A 211 -9.10 17.17 -14.07
N VAL A 212 -10.12 16.43 -14.50
CA VAL A 212 -9.97 15.02 -14.91
C VAL A 212 -9.03 14.91 -16.12
N GLY A 213 -9.11 15.83 -17.07
CA GLY A 213 -8.24 15.87 -18.25
C GLY A 213 -6.78 16.15 -17.89
N PHE A 214 -6.54 17.11 -17.00
CA PHE A 214 -5.21 17.38 -16.46
C PHE A 214 -4.60 16.13 -15.81
N TYR A 215 -5.33 15.47 -14.90
CA TYR A 215 -4.83 14.24 -14.29
C TYR A 215 -4.71 13.08 -15.28
N SER A 216 -5.61 12.98 -16.26
CA SER A 216 -5.51 11.96 -17.31
C SER A 216 -4.26 12.13 -18.17
N TRP A 217 -3.88 13.39 -18.45
CA TRP A 217 -2.62 13.72 -19.11
C TRP A 217 -1.42 13.37 -18.23
N VAL A 218 -1.43 13.78 -16.95
CA VAL A 218 -0.37 13.43 -15.98
C VAL A 218 -0.16 11.92 -15.94
N PHE A 219 -1.24 11.14 -15.81
CA PHE A 219 -1.15 9.68 -15.69
C PHE A 219 -1.00 8.95 -17.03
N THR A 220 -0.96 9.65 -18.17
CA THR A 220 -0.98 9.07 -19.52
C THR A 220 -2.13 8.07 -19.74
N TRP A 221 -3.25 8.28 -19.05
CA TRP A 221 -4.40 7.37 -19.05
C TRP A 221 -5.69 8.17 -19.17
N TYR A 222 -6.34 8.08 -20.33
CA TYR A 222 -7.51 8.89 -20.70
C TYR A 222 -8.86 8.21 -20.44
N PHE A 223 -8.88 6.95 -20.00
CA PHE A 223 -10.12 6.27 -19.61
C PHE A 223 -10.94 7.02 -18.54
N PRO A 224 -10.35 7.70 -17.54
CA PRO A 224 -11.13 8.46 -16.56
C PRO A 224 -12.00 9.56 -17.18
N LEU A 225 -11.60 10.17 -18.30
CA LEU A 225 -12.46 11.12 -19.02
C LEU A 225 -13.71 10.44 -19.57
N ILE A 226 -13.55 9.27 -20.17
CA ILE A 226 -14.66 8.47 -20.71
C ILE A 226 -15.58 8.05 -19.57
N PHE A 227 -15.01 7.55 -18.47
CA PHE A 227 -15.76 7.14 -17.28
C PHE A 227 -16.56 8.30 -16.68
N THR A 228 -15.95 9.49 -16.56
CA THR A 228 -16.62 10.71 -16.12
C THR A 228 -17.73 11.14 -17.08
N ALA A 229 -17.52 11.05 -18.39
CA ALA A 229 -18.56 11.33 -19.38
C ALA A 229 -19.75 10.38 -19.28
N VAL A 230 -19.51 9.07 -19.19
CA VAL A 230 -20.56 8.07 -18.99
C VAL A 230 -21.32 8.31 -17.69
N GLY A 231 -20.61 8.61 -16.60
CA GLY A 231 -21.18 8.98 -15.30
C GLY A 231 -22.10 10.19 -15.38
N PHE A 232 -21.66 11.27 -16.04
CA PHE A 232 -22.46 12.48 -16.22
C PHE A 232 -23.67 12.26 -17.12
N VAL A 233 -23.51 11.56 -18.24
CA VAL A 233 -24.62 11.25 -19.16
C VAL A 233 -25.69 10.42 -18.42
N GLY A 234 -25.29 9.37 -17.70
CA GLY A 234 -26.23 8.56 -16.91
C GLY A 234 -26.94 9.37 -15.83
N TYR A 235 -26.23 10.29 -15.16
CA TYR A 235 -26.84 11.22 -14.21
C TYR A 235 -27.85 12.16 -14.87
N LEU A 236 -27.51 12.79 -15.99
CA LEU A 236 -28.42 13.69 -16.71
C LEU A 236 -29.66 12.97 -17.22
N LEU A 237 -29.52 11.72 -17.69
CA LEU A 237 -30.66 10.87 -18.05
C LEU A 237 -31.52 10.52 -16.83
N SER A 238 -30.88 10.15 -15.71
CA SER A 238 -31.59 9.80 -14.48
C SER A 238 -32.41 10.96 -13.92
N LYS A 239 -31.96 12.22 -14.11
CA LYS A 239 -32.63 13.43 -13.63
C LYS A 239 -34.06 13.56 -14.11
N TYR A 240 -34.38 13.11 -15.32
CA TYR A 240 -35.73 13.11 -15.85
C TYR A 240 -36.71 12.30 -14.98
N PHE A 241 -36.20 11.27 -14.31
CA PHE A 241 -36.98 10.35 -13.49
C PHE A 241 -37.02 10.74 -12.00
N ILE A 242 -36.30 11.78 -11.58
CA ILE A 242 -36.21 12.20 -10.17
C ILE A 242 -37.42 13.04 -9.81
N LYS A 243 -38.45 12.40 -9.24
CA LYS A 243 -39.66 13.05 -8.71
C LYS A 243 -39.77 12.95 -7.19
N ASN A 244 -39.23 11.87 -6.63
CA ASN A 244 -39.36 11.50 -5.21
C ASN A 244 -38.00 11.28 -4.54
N VAL A 245 -38.02 11.22 -3.21
CA VAL A 245 -36.85 10.96 -2.35
C VAL A 245 -36.17 9.62 -2.69
N VAL A 246 -36.92 8.60 -3.11
CA VAL A 246 -36.41 7.29 -3.52
C VAL A 246 -35.70 7.35 -4.88
N THR A 247 -36.25 8.10 -5.84
CA THR A 247 -35.68 8.22 -7.19
C THR A 247 -34.33 8.94 -7.20
N GLN A 248 -33.95 9.63 -6.12
CA GLN A 248 -32.61 10.21 -5.96
C GLN A 248 -31.50 9.15 -5.82
N PHE A 249 -31.83 7.90 -5.49
CA PHE A 249 -30.85 6.81 -5.46
C PHE A 249 -30.53 6.24 -6.85
N ILE A 250 -31.31 6.57 -7.88
CA ILE A 250 -31.08 6.10 -9.25
C ILE A 250 -29.69 6.51 -9.78
N PRO A 251 -29.28 7.80 -9.75
CA PRO A 251 -27.93 8.19 -10.20
C PRO A 251 -26.83 7.53 -9.37
N ILE A 252 -27.04 7.36 -8.06
CA ILE A 252 -26.10 6.66 -7.17
C ILE A 252 -25.94 5.21 -7.61
N GLY A 253 -27.06 4.50 -7.79
CA GLY A 253 -27.07 3.11 -8.24
C GLY A 253 -26.43 2.94 -9.62
N PHE A 254 -26.67 3.86 -10.55
CA PHE A 254 -26.00 3.86 -11.85
C PHE A 254 -24.48 3.95 -11.71
N VAL A 255 -23.97 4.92 -10.94
CA VAL A 255 -22.53 5.07 -10.68
C VAL A 255 -21.97 3.83 -9.99
N THR A 256 -22.69 3.26 -9.03
CA THR A 256 -22.30 2.01 -8.36
C THR A 256 -22.15 0.86 -9.35
N VAL A 257 -23.12 0.67 -10.26
CA VAL A 257 -23.09 -0.42 -11.24
C VAL A 257 -21.91 -0.26 -12.20
N ILE A 258 -21.67 0.93 -12.76
CA ILE A 258 -20.54 1.13 -13.67
C ILE A 258 -19.19 0.99 -12.94
N SER A 259 -19.12 1.39 -11.67
CA SER A 259 -17.88 1.29 -10.86
C SER A 259 -17.58 -0.16 -10.50
N LEU A 260 -18.58 -0.92 -10.04
CA LEU A 260 -18.42 -2.35 -9.75
C LEU A 260 -18.18 -3.16 -11.03
N GLY A 261 -18.82 -2.80 -12.14
CA GLY A 261 -18.55 -3.41 -13.45
C GLY A 261 -17.11 -3.19 -13.91
N PHE A 262 -16.57 -1.98 -13.72
CA PHE A 262 -15.17 -1.68 -14.01
C PHE A 262 -14.21 -2.48 -13.11
N ILE A 263 -14.45 -2.50 -11.79
CA ILE A 263 -13.65 -3.29 -10.84
C ILE A 263 -13.72 -4.78 -11.17
N TYR A 264 -14.90 -5.30 -11.49
CA TYR A 264 -15.06 -6.69 -11.88
C TYR A 264 -14.25 -7.01 -13.13
N TYR A 265 -14.30 -6.13 -14.14
CA TYR A 265 -13.52 -6.29 -15.37
C TYR A 265 -12.00 -6.37 -15.10
N THR A 266 -11.46 -5.47 -14.26
CA THR A 266 -10.03 -5.43 -13.91
C THR A 266 -9.62 -6.48 -12.87
N TYR A 267 -10.58 -7.14 -12.22
CA TYR A 267 -10.33 -8.32 -11.41
C TYR A 267 -10.11 -9.59 -12.26
N ILE A 268 -10.86 -9.73 -13.37
CA ILE A 268 -10.75 -10.91 -14.25
C ILE A 268 -9.79 -10.72 -15.43
N HIS A 269 -9.41 -9.48 -15.75
CA HIS A 269 -8.44 -9.15 -16.79
C HIS A 269 -7.30 -8.30 -16.22
N LEU A 270 -6.21 -8.16 -16.99
CA LEU A 270 -5.15 -7.21 -16.64
C LEU A 270 -5.70 -5.76 -16.55
N PRO A 271 -5.09 -4.91 -15.71
CA PRO A 271 -5.41 -3.49 -15.64
C PRO A 271 -5.43 -2.85 -17.04
N ILE A 272 -6.39 -1.94 -17.30
CA ILE A 272 -6.47 -1.23 -18.59
C ILE A 272 -5.16 -0.47 -18.86
N ARG A 273 -4.60 0.12 -17.80
CA ARG A 273 -3.27 0.69 -17.80
C ARG A 273 -2.45 0.04 -16.71
N ASP A 274 -1.45 -0.73 -17.09
CA ASP A 274 -0.61 -1.43 -16.12
C ASP A 274 0.58 -0.55 -15.70
N TYR A 275 0.56 -0.13 -14.44
CA TYR A 275 1.65 0.68 -13.86
C TYR A 275 2.68 -0.16 -13.11
N ARG A 276 2.42 -1.46 -12.90
CA ARG A 276 3.25 -2.33 -12.08
C ARG A 276 4.67 -2.46 -12.66
N PRO A 277 5.69 -2.72 -11.83
CA PRO A 277 7.06 -2.93 -12.31
C PRO A 277 7.17 -4.12 -13.27
N TYR A 278 6.33 -5.15 -13.10
CA TYR A 278 6.28 -6.38 -13.90
C TYR A 278 5.29 -6.31 -15.09
N ALA A 279 4.88 -5.11 -15.51
CA ALA A 279 3.95 -4.93 -16.62
C ALA A 279 4.53 -5.44 -17.95
N VAL A 280 3.65 -5.87 -18.87
CA VAL A 280 4.05 -6.31 -20.21
C VAL A 280 4.85 -5.20 -20.92
N GLY A 281 6.01 -5.56 -21.45
CA GLY A 281 6.93 -4.64 -22.14
C GLY A 281 7.95 -3.95 -21.23
N LYS A 282 7.97 -4.23 -19.92
CA LYS A 282 9.03 -3.80 -19.01
C LYS A 282 10.07 -4.92 -18.80
N SER A 283 11.34 -4.54 -18.74
CA SER A 283 12.47 -5.43 -18.47
C SER A 283 12.75 -5.50 -16.98
N ILE A 284 12.71 -6.69 -16.37
CA ILE A 284 13.01 -6.87 -14.94
C ILE A 284 14.44 -6.40 -14.60
N PRO A 285 15.50 -6.80 -15.34
CA PRO A 285 16.86 -6.33 -15.07
C PRO A 285 17.00 -4.81 -15.08
N GLU A 286 16.38 -4.12 -16.03
CA GLU A 286 16.41 -2.66 -16.10
C GLU A 286 15.66 -2.02 -14.91
N GLN A 287 14.52 -2.59 -14.53
CA GLN A 287 13.71 -2.11 -13.40
C GLN A 287 14.36 -2.38 -12.03
N MET A 288 15.35 -3.28 -11.96
CA MET A 288 16.20 -3.51 -10.78
C MET A 288 17.37 -2.52 -10.68
N THR A 289 17.61 -1.70 -11.71
CA THR A 289 18.66 -0.68 -11.71
C THR A 289 18.08 0.71 -11.42
N LEU A 290 18.90 1.57 -10.82
CA LEU A 290 18.53 2.96 -10.61
C LEU A 290 18.56 3.73 -11.93
N PRO A 291 17.55 4.58 -12.20
CA PRO A 291 17.56 5.42 -13.40
C PRO A 291 18.71 6.44 -13.36
N GLU A 292 19.18 6.86 -14.54
CA GLU A 292 20.22 7.88 -14.65
C GLU A 292 19.78 9.19 -13.96
N GLY A 293 20.58 9.67 -13.00
CA GLY A 293 20.29 10.87 -12.20
C GLY A 293 19.60 10.63 -10.86
N ALA A 294 19.41 9.36 -10.47
CA ALA A 294 18.88 8.95 -9.17
C ALA A 294 19.62 9.64 -8.01
N GLN A 295 18.84 10.25 -7.10
CA GLN A 295 19.36 10.90 -5.92
C GLN A 295 19.55 9.88 -4.80
N PRO A 296 20.70 9.87 -4.10
CA PRO A 296 20.87 8.99 -2.95
C PRO A 296 20.04 9.48 -1.76
N ASP A 297 19.83 8.57 -0.79
CA ASP A 297 19.29 8.92 0.52
C ASP A 297 20.12 10.04 1.17
N VAL A 298 19.42 11.06 1.68
CA VAL A 298 20.05 12.14 2.45
C VAL A 298 19.78 11.90 3.93
N PHE A 299 20.85 11.56 4.65
CA PHE A 299 20.83 11.35 6.09
C PHE A 299 21.34 12.60 6.84
N GLU A 300 20.72 12.90 7.98
CA GLU A 300 21.26 13.80 8.99
C GLU A 300 21.74 12.97 10.17
N ASN A 301 23.04 13.03 10.45
CA ASN A 301 23.63 12.40 11.62
C ASN A 301 23.65 13.40 12.78
N LYS A 302 22.88 13.10 13.82
CA LYS A 302 22.93 13.78 15.11
C LYS A 302 23.80 12.99 16.05
N MET A 303 24.87 13.61 16.54
CA MET A 303 25.85 13.00 17.43
C MET A 303 25.65 13.59 18.83
N PHE A 304 25.49 12.71 19.82
CA PHE A 304 25.34 13.10 21.21
C PHE A 304 26.67 12.94 21.90
N TYR A 305 27.20 14.02 22.47
CA TYR A 305 28.42 14.00 23.26
C TYR A 305 28.13 14.37 24.69
N LYS A 306 28.67 13.60 25.64
CA LYS A 306 28.59 13.87 27.06
C LYS A 306 29.81 14.69 27.48
N ASN A 307 29.57 15.84 28.08
CA ASN A 307 30.64 16.64 28.68
C ASN A 307 31.15 15.96 29.96
N LYS A 308 32.45 15.70 30.06
CA LYS A 308 33.10 15.04 31.20
C LYS A 308 33.05 15.87 32.48
N ILE A 309 32.95 17.19 32.37
CA ILE A 309 32.98 18.14 33.49
C ILE A 309 31.58 18.34 34.07
N THR A 310 30.58 18.57 33.21
CA THR A 310 29.21 18.86 33.66
C THR A 310 28.31 17.63 33.71
N GLY A 311 28.69 16.54 33.02
CA GLY A 311 27.88 15.33 32.91
C GLY A 311 26.68 15.45 31.98
N VAL A 312 26.45 16.60 31.36
CA VAL A 312 25.31 16.87 30.45
C VAL A 312 25.61 16.27 29.07
N VAL A 313 24.58 15.70 28.44
CA VAL A 313 24.63 15.20 27.06
C VAL A 313 24.11 16.30 26.14
N GLU A 314 24.93 16.73 25.19
CA GLU A 314 24.64 17.78 24.22
C GLU A 314 24.58 17.20 22.80
N GLU A 315 23.74 17.80 21.96
CA GLU A 315 23.49 17.39 20.57
C GLU A 315 24.37 18.18 19.60
N PHE A 316 25.04 17.48 18.69
CA PHE A 316 25.93 18.03 17.67
C PHE A 316 25.59 17.49 16.28
N SER A 317 25.74 18.32 15.25
CA SER A 317 25.66 17.93 13.84
C SER A 317 27.04 17.56 13.29
N GLU A 318 27.09 16.92 12.11
CA GLU A 318 28.36 16.66 11.40
C GLU A 318 29.20 17.91 11.13
N SER A 319 28.57 19.08 11.06
CA SER A 319 29.25 20.36 10.86
C SER A 319 29.88 20.95 12.12
N ASN A 320 29.45 20.53 13.32
CA ASN A 320 29.79 21.19 14.58
C ASN A 320 30.20 20.20 15.69
N TYR A 321 30.57 18.97 15.36
CA TYR A 321 30.87 17.96 16.37
C TYR A 321 32.25 18.15 17.03
N PRO A 322 32.36 18.00 18.37
CA PRO A 322 33.54 18.40 19.14
C PRO A 322 34.60 17.29 19.19
N TRP A 323 35.06 16.79 18.03
CA TRP A 323 36.00 15.65 17.99
C TRP A 323 37.41 15.94 18.51
N GLN A 324 37.80 17.21 18.50
CA GLN A 324 39.10 17.64 19.01
C GLN A 324 39.06 18.04 20.49
N ASP A 325 37.86 18.18 21.07
CA ASP A 325 37.72 18.60 22.46
C ASP A 325 37.79 17.40 23.40
N THR A 326 38.89 17.31 24.15
CA THR A 326 39.12 16.26 25.15
C THR A 326 38.10 16.24 26.29
N ASN A 327 37.32 17.32 26.47
CA ASN A 327 36.29 17.43 27.50
C ASN A 327 35.00 16.71 27.15
N TYR A 328 34.82 16.26 25.91
CA TYR A 328 33.63 15.53 25.47
C TYR A 328 33.93 14.04 25.27
N VAL A 329 32.97 13.19 25.61
CA VAL A 329 32.97 11.76 25.27
C VAL A 329 31.78 11.49 24.38
N PHE A 330 32.00 10.77 23.29
CA PHE A 330 30.92 10.29 22.44
C PHE A 330 29.95 9.44 23.27
N ALA A 331 28.67 9.81 23.29
CA ALA A 331 27.63 9.09 23.98
C ALA A 331 26.85 8.19 23.03
N ASP A 332 26.30 8.77 21.96
CA ASP A 332 25.46 8.06 20.99
C ASP A 332 25.42 8.78 19.64
N ARG A 333 24.96 8.11 18.59
CA ARG A 333 24.69 8.70 17.28
C ARG A 333 23.33 8.24 16.78
N GLN A 334 22.48 9.20 16.47
CA GLN A 334 21.22 8.94 15.78
C GLN A 334 21.34 9.41 14.34
N THR A 335 21.16 8.47 13.42
CA THR A 335 21.07 8.74 11.98
C THR A 335 19.61 8.87 11.61
N LYS A 336 19.20 10.05 11.13
CA LYS A 336 17.83 10.31 10.69
C LYS A 336 17.80 10.48 9.18
N LEU A 337 17.03 9.66 8.48
CA LEU A 337 16.76 9.86 7.05
C LEU A 337 15.91 11.13 6.88
N ILE A 338 16.48 12.17 6.24
CA ILE A 338 15.79 13.44 6.00
C ILE A 338 15.05 13.41 4.67
N LYS A 339 15.64 12.77 3.65
CA LYS A 339 15.04 12.62 2.33
C LYS A 339 15.38 11.24 1.79
N ALA A 340 14.34 10.43 1.56
CA ALA A 340 14.48 9.18 0.83
C ALA A 340 14.97 9.49 -0.60
N GLY A 341 16.00 8.78 -1.01
CA GLY A 341 16.53 8.79 -2.36
C GLY A 341 15.62 8.05 -3.33
N ASP A 342 16.03 8.01 -4.57
CA ASP A 342 15.37 7.20 -5.57
C ASP A 342 15.77 5.72 -5.35
N HIS A 343 14.79 4.83 -5.46
CA HIS A 343 14.98 3.39 -5.38
C HIS A 343 14.61 2.75 -6.72
N PRO A 344 15.21 1.61 -7.10
CA PRO A 344 14.79 0.90 -8.29
C PRO A 344 13.31 0.49 -8.16
N ALA A 345 12.62 0.33 -9.29
CA ALA A 345 11.22 -0.07 -9.30
C ALA A 345 11.02 -1.48 -8.73
N ILE A 346 12.06 -2.32 -8.83
CA ILE A 346 12.14 -3.66 -8.26
C ILE A 346 13.36 -3.68 -7.32
N THR A 347 13.11 -3.82 -6.01
CA THR A 347 14.17 -3.92 -4.99
C THR A 347 14.48 -5.36 -4.61
N ASP A 348 13.45 -6.21 -4.53
CA ASP A 348 13.52 -7.48 -3.79
C ASP A 348 13.21 -8.70 -4.67
N PHE A 349 13.64 -8.70 -5.93
CA PHE A 349 13.46 -9.85 -6.82
C PHE A 349 14.56 -10.89 -6.62
N THR A 350 14.20 -12.02 -6.02
CA THR A 350 15.07 -13.16 -5.76
C THR A 350 14.42 -14.45 -6.25
N ILE A 351 15.24 -15.43 -6.65
CA ILE A 351 14.82 -16.77 -7.05
C ILE A 351 15.62 -17.76 -6.22
N ILE A 352 15.05 -18.18 -5.09
CA ILE A 352 15.71 -19.09 -4.16
C ILE A 352 15.36 -20.53 -4.54
N ALA A 353 16.37 -21.37 -4.79
CA ALA A 353 16.16 -22.80 -5.04
C ALA A 353 16.23 -23.62 -3.73
N SER A 354 16.05 -24.94 -3.84
CA SER A 354 16.05 -25.86 -2.69
C SER A 354 17.35 -25.92 -1.88
N ASP A 355 18.45 -25.42 -2.46
CA ASP A 355 19.75 -25.31 -1.80
C ASP A 355 19.93 -24.00 -1.01
N GLY A 356 18.94 -23.11 -1.06
CA GLY A 356 18.97 -21.80 -0.39
C GLY A 356 19.74 -20.71 -1.12
N ASN A 357 20.26 -20.98 -2.33
CA ASN A 357 20.98 -19.99 -3.13
C ASN A 357 20.01 -19.19 -4.01
N ASP A 358 20.34 -17.91 -4.25
CA ASP A 358 19.60 -17.01 -5.14
C ASP A 358 20.18 -17.07 -6.56
N TYR A 359 19.35 -17.49 -7.51
CA TYR A 359 19.67 -17.66 -8.93
C TYR A 359 19.07 -16.57 -9.82
N ALA A 360 18.48 -15.51 -9.26
CA ALA A 360 17.80 -14.48 -10.05
C ALA A 360 18.72 -13.86 -11.12
N LYS A 361 19.95 -13.51 -10.76
CA LYS A 361 20.92 -12.92 -11.70
C LYS A 361 21.35 -13.90 -12.78
N ASP A 362 21.54 -15.17 -12.42
CA ASP A 362 21.97 -16.20 -13.35
C ASP A 362 20.95 -16.32 -14.47
N TYR A 363 19.68 -16.56 -14.14
CA TYR A 363 18.61 -16.68 -15.14
C TYR A 363 18.36 -15.38 -15.93
N LEU A 364 18.46 -14.22 -15.29
CA LEU A 364 18.19 -12.93 -15.96
C LEU A 364 19.34 -12.46 -16.87
N SER A 365 20.54 -13.04 -16.72
CA SER A 365 21.72 -12.70 -17.53
C SER A 365 21.94 -13.60 -18.74
N GLU A 366 21.23 -14.72 -18.81
CA GLU A 366 21.33 -15.69 -19.90
C GLU A 366 20.86 -15.11 -21.25
N GLU A 367 21.53 -15.51 -22.33
CA GLU A 367 21.13 -15.12 -23.68
C GLU A 367 19.94 -15.97 -24.15
N GLY A 368 18.81 -15.34 -24.44
CA GLY A 368 17.62 -16.00 -24.99
C GLY A 368 16.35 -15.63 -24.25
N TYR A 369 15.30 -16.43 -24.42
CA TYR A 369 14.05 -16.26 -23.70
C TYR A 369 14.06 -17.07 -22.40
N LEU A 370 13.73 -16.40 -21.30
CA LEU A 370 13.39 -17.03 -20.03
C LEU A 370 11.86 -17.06 -19.89
N PHE A 371 11.29 -18.25 -19.81
CA PHE A 371 9.88 -18.46 -19.50
C PHE A 371 9.71 -18.74 -18.01
N MET A 372 8.88 -17.96 -17.33
CA MET A 372 8.60 -18.13 -15.91
C MET A 372 7.13 -18.49 -15.71
N LEU A 373 6.87 -19.63 -15.08
CA LEU A 373 5.55 -20.05 -14.64
C LEU A 373 5.39 -19.76 -13.15
N VAL A 374 4.62 -18.73 -12.82
CA VAL A 374 4.37 -18.34 -11.43
C VAL A 374 3.08 -19.00 -10.93
N ALA A 375 3.21 -19.86 -9.93
CA ALA A 375 2.11 -20.46 -9.19
C ALA A 375 2.13 -19.94 -7.75
N TYR A 376 1.32 -18.92 -7.44
CA TYR A 376 1.33 -18.29 -6.12
C TYR A 376 1.07 -19.29 -4.96
N ASP A 377 0.29 -20.33 -5.23
CA ASP A 377 -0.04 -21.40 -4.29
C ASP A 377 -0.22 -22.70 -5.09
N ILE A 378 0.66 -23.67 -4.85
CA ILE A 378 0.68 -24.93 -5.60
C ILE A 378 -0.59 -25.75 -5.36
N ASN A 379 -1.16 -25.68 -4.15
CA ASN A 379 -2.37 -26.40 -3.76
C ASN A 379 -3.63 -25.89 -4.46
N LYS A 380 -3.66 -24.60 -4.82
CA LYS A 380 -4.76 -24.00 -5.59
C LYS A 380 -4.62 -24.20 -7.10
N THR A 381 -3.53 -24.83 -7.56
CA THR A 381 -3.24 -24.91 -8.98
C THR A 381 -4.00 -26.05 -9.67
N LYS A 382 -4.54 -25.76 -10.86
CA LYS A 382 -5.26 -26.77 -11.66
C LYS A 382 -4.28 -27.69 -12.38
N GLN A 383 -4.16 -28.94 -11.92
CA GLN A 383 -3.27 -29.95 -12.53
C GLN A 383 -3.50 -30.21 -14.03
N THR A 384 -4.74 -30.03 -14.51
CA THR A 384 -5.07 -30.21 -15.94
C THR A 384 -4.37 -29.17 -16.83
N THR A 385 -4.08 -27.99 -16.32
CA THR A 385 -3.35 -26.94 -17.03
C THR A 385 -1.86 -27.26 -17.14
N PHE A 386 -1.25 -27.81 -16.09
CA PHE A 386 0.16 -28.21 -16.10
C PHE A 386 0.50 -29.25 -17.16
N LYS A 387 -0.41 -30.19 -17.45
CA LYS A 387 -0.20 -31.14 -18.55
C LYS A 387 -0.01 -30.45 -19.91
N LYS A 388 -0.72 -29.35 -20.15
CA LYS A 388 -0.57 -28.56 -21.38
C LYS A 388 0.72 -27.74 -21.38
N ILE A 389 1.12 -27.25 -20.22
CA ILE A 389 2.34 -26.47 -20.06
C ILE A 389 3.57 -27.36 -20.26
N ASN A 390 3.57 -28.61 -19.79
CA ASN A 390 4.71 -29.52 -19.97
C ASN A 390 5.12 -29.68 -21.44
N THR A 391 4.16 -29.73 -22.36
CA THR A 391 4.47 -29.75 -23.81
C THR A 391 5.21 -28.49 -24.26
N PHE A 392 4.85 -27.33 -23.72
CA PHE A 392 5.54 -26.08 -23.99
C PHE A 392 6.94 -26.04 -23.33
N VAL A 393 7.07 -26.57 -22.10
CA VAL A 393 8.37 -26.72 -21.41
C VAL A 393 9.33 -27.57 -22.23
N ASP A 394 8.87 -28.73 -22.71
CA ASP A 394 9.67 -29.63 -23.54
C ASP A 394 10.14 -28.92 -24.82
N GLN A 395 9.25 -28.15 -25.46
CA GLN A 395 9.58 -27.37 -26.65
C GLN A 395 10.59 -26.25 -26.35
N SER A 396 10.38 -25.46 -25.29
CA SER A 396 11.31 -24.41 -24.88
C SER A 396 12.71 -24.96 -24.63
N ASN A 397 12.81 -26.08 -23.92
CA ASN A 397 14.09 -26.73 -23.64
C ASN A 397 14.78 -27.25 -24.91
N LEU A 398 14.03 -27.79 -25.88
CA LEU A 398 14.56 -28.22 -27.18
C LEU A 398 15.10 -27.05 -28.02
N GLU A 399 14.46 -25.88 -27.93
CA GLU A 399 14.88 -24.65 -28.62
C GLU A 399 16.01 -23.90 -27.87
N GLY A 400 16.46 -24.42 -26.71
CA GLY A 400 17.53 -23.84 -25.91
C GLY A 400 17.08 -22.65 -25.04
N HIS A 401 15.78 -22.55 -24.75
CA HIS A 401 15.20 -21.53 -23.88
C HIS A 401 14.92 -22.09 -22.49
N TYR A 402 15.30 -21.35 -21.44
CA TYR A 402 15.03 -21.76 -20.07
C TYR A 402 13.55 -21.61 -19.73
N PHE A 403 13.01 -22.61 -19.05
CA PHE A 403 11.68 -22.57 -18.45
C PHE A 403 11.78 -22.89 -16.95
N ILE A 404 11.33 -21.97 -16.11
CA ILE A 404 11.35 -22.14 -14.64
C ILE A 404 9.95 -22.06 -14.05
N GLY A 405 9.70 -22.86 -13.02
CA GLY A 405 8.52 -22.78 -12.17
C GLY A 405 8.85 -22.04 -10.88
N LEU A 406 8.02 -21.09 -10.48
CA LEU A 406 8.17 -20.29 -9.27
C LEU A 406 6.91 -20.42 -8.41
N THR A 407 7.08 -20.59 -7.11
CA THR A 407 5.97 -20.62 -6.15
C THR A 407 6.35 -19.98 -4.82
N ALA A 408 5.35 -19.41 -4.14
CA ALA A 408 5.49 -18.94 -2.76
C ALA A 408 5.12 -20.04 -1.74
N SER A 409 4.65 -21.21 -2.19
CA SER A 409 4.41 -22.38 -1.35
C SER A 409 5.72 -22.94 -0.79
N LEU A 410 5.66 -23.49 0.43
CA LEU A 410 6.81 -24.14 1.04
C LEU A 410 7.11 -25.45 0.33
N TYR A 411 8.33 -25.97 0.48
CA TYR A 411 8.72 -27.25 -0.11
C TYR A 411 7.87 -28.43 0.41
N GLU A 412 7.28 -28.28 1.58
CA GLU A 412 6.46 -29.31 2.24
C GLU A 412 5.00 -29.32 1.76
N ASP A 413 4.57 -28.28 1.01
CA ASP A 413 3.22 -28.15 0.41
C ASP A 413 3.13 -28.86 -0.95
#